data_AF-A0A803R5G4-F1
#
_entry.id   AF-A0A803R5G4-F1
#
_cell.length_a   1.000
_cell.length_b   1.000
_cell.length_c   1.000
_cell.angle_alpha   90.00
_cell.angle_beta   90.00
_cell.angle_gamma   90.00
#
_symmetry.space_group_name_H-M   'P 1'
#
loop_
_entity.id
_entity.type
_entity.pdbx_description
1 polymer ?
#
loop_
_entity_poly.entity_id
_entity_poly.type
_entity_poly.pdbx_seq_one_letter_code
_entity_poly.pdbx_strand_id
1 'polypeptide(L)' 'MAGSGLVLQLQKQLGDYTTSLFNEGFLDDQFNQLQQLQDESNPDFVVEVVSLFFEDSDRLLNELAKAL' A
#
# COMPACT_ATOMS: atom_id res chain seq x y z
N MET A 1 -12.84 27.43 -4.12
CA MET A 1 -13.10 26.64 -5.35
C MET A 1 -11.86 25.93 -5.91
N ALA A 2 -10.63 26.44 -5.73
CA ALA A 2 -9.41 25.78 -6.24
C ALA A 2 -9.04 24.44 -5.55
N GLY A 3 -9.38 24.26 -4.26
CA GLY A 3 -9.00 23.05 -3.50
C GLY A 3 -9.70 21.76 -3.93
N SER A 4 -10.95 21.84 -4.43
CA SER A 4 -11.72 20.66 -4.85
C SER A 4 -11.15 20.02 -6.12
N GLY A 5 -10.67 20.82 -7.08
CA GLY A 5 -10.08 20.30 -8.32
C GLY A 5 -8.76 19.55 -8.08
N LEU A 6 -7.94 20.05 -7.16
CA LEU A 6 -6.67 19.40 -6.79
C LEU A 6 -6.90 18.05 -6.11
N VAL A 7 -7.87 17.97 -5.18
CA VAL A 7 -8.22 16.71 -4.52
C VAL A 7 -8.68 15.66 -5.53
N LEU A 8 -9.55 16.04 -6.48
CA LEU A 8 -10.00 15.12 -7.53
C LEU A 8 -8.85 14.64 -8.42
N GLN A 9 -7.90 15.52 -8.75
CA GLN A 9 -6.72 15.16 -9.53
C GLN A 9 -5.83 14.17 -8.77
N LEU A 10 -5.57 14.40 -7.48
CA LEU A 10 -4.78 13.50 -6.64
C LEU A 10 -5.45 12.14 -6.46
N GLN A 11 -6.77 12.11 -6.26
CA GLN A 11 -7.55 10.87 -6.19
C GLN A 11 -7.45 10.06 -7.48
N LYS A 12 -7.54 10.73 -8.65
CA LYS A 12 -7.34 10.08 -9.94
C LYS A 12 -5.93 9.51 -10.08
N GLN A 13 -4.91 10.30 -9.76
CA GLN A 13 -3.52 9.84 -9.84
C GLN A 13 -3.25 8.64 -8.93
N LEU A 14 -3.81 8.64 -7.72
CA LEU A 14 -3.71 7.51 -6.80
C LEU A 14 -4.38 6.27 -7.40
N GLY A 15 -5.60 6.39 -7.94
CA GLY A 15 -6.31 5.27 -8.56
C GLY A 15 -5.59 4.70 -9.79
N ASP A 16 -5.07 5.58 -10.66
CA ASP A 16 -4.31 5.19 -11.85
C ASP A 16 -3.03 4.43 -11.45
N TYR A 17 -2.33 4.89 -10.40
CA TYR A 17 -1.12 4.25 -9.89
C TYR A 17 -1.40 2.92 -9.19
N THR A 18 -2.44 2.84 -8.35
CA THR A 18 -2.85 1.57 -7.74
C THR A 18 -3.18 0.54 -8.82
N THR A 19 -3.88 0.96 -9.89
CA THR A 19 -4.19 0.08 -11.03
C THR A 19 -2.92 -0.45 -11.71
N SER A 20 -1.89 0.37 -11.90
CA SER A 20 -0.64 -0.09 -12.51
C SER A 20 0.07 -1.14 -11.65
N LEU A 21 0.08 -0.98 -10.32
CA LEU A 21 0.68 -1.96 -9.40
C LEU A 21 0.00 -3.34 -9.47
N PHE A 22 -1.32 -3.40 -9.64
CA PHE A 22 -2.03 -4.67 -9.87
C PHE A 22 -1.70 -5.26 -11.24
N ASN A 23 -1.68 -4.45 -12.30
CA ASN A 23 -1.38 -4.92 -13.66
C ASN A 23 0.05 -5.46 -13.80
N GLU A 24 0.99 -4.87 -13.07
CA GLU A 24 2.40 -5.28 -13.02
C GLU A 24 2.63 -6.48 -12.09
N GLY A 25 1.62 -6.88 -11.31
CA GLY A 25 1.68 -8.03 -10.40
C GLY A 25 2.38 -7.74 -9.06
N PHE A 26 2.59 -6.47 -8.71
CA PHE A 26 3.09 -6.08 -7.37
C PHE A 26 2.03 -6.24 -6.29
N LEU A 27 0.75 -6.04 -6.65
CA LEU A 27 -0.39 -6.23 -5.77
C LEU A 27 -1.31 -7.32 -6.34
N ASP A 28 -1.96 -8.05 -5.44
CA ASP A 28 -2.97 -9.05 -5.74
C ASP A 28 -4.21 -8.89 -4.85
N ASP A 29 -5.16 -9.81 -4.97
CA ASP A 29 -6.42 -9.77 -4.22
C ASP A 29 -6.26 -9.75 -2.69
N GLN A 30 -5.11 -10.16 -2.16
CA GLN A 30 -4.84 -10.04 -0.72
C GLN A 30 -4.74 -8.57 -0.30
N PHE A 31 -4.17 -7.70 -1.13
CA PHE A 31 -4.14 -6.26 -0.82
C PHE A 31 -5.55 -5.67 -0.75
N ASN A 32 -6.45 -6.10 -1.64
CA ASN A 32 -7.86 -5.69 -1.59
C ASN A 32 -8.54 -6.15 -0.28
N GLN A 33 -8.21 -7.35 0.23
CA GLN A 33 -8.72 -7.84 1.50
C GLN A 33 -8.22 -6.99 2.68
N LEU A 34 -6.96 -6.55 2.67
CA LEU A 34 -6.45 -5.63 3.68
C LEU A 34 -7.19 -4.30 3.65
N GLN A 35 -7.47 -3.75 2.47
CA GLN A 35 -8.25 -2.52 2.34
C GLN A 35 -9.68 -2.66 2.88
N GLN A 36 -10.30 -3.84 2.76
CA GLN A 36 -11.64 -4.09 3.30
C GLN A 36 -11.70 -4.13 4.84
N LEU A 37 -10.56 -4.37 5.49
CA LEU A 37 -10.44 -4.37 6.96
C LEU A 37 -10.19 -2.96 7.52
N GLN A 38 -9.84 -2.00 6.67
CA GLN A 38 -9.71 -0.59 7.07
C GLN A 38 -11.08 0.07 7.15
N ASP A 39 -11.37 0.72 8.27
CA ASP A 39 -12.62 1.43 8.51
C ASP A 39 -12.40 2.75 9.26
N GLU A 40 -13.48 3.47 9.59
CA GLU A 40 -13.40 4.75 10.30
C GLU A 40 -12.82 4.63 11.72
N SER A 41 -12.88 3.44 12.33
CA SER A 41 -12.34 3.18 13.66
C SER A 41 -10.85 2.81 13.64
N ASN A 42 -10.36 2.29 12.51
CA ASN A 42 -8.94 2.06 12.25
C ASN A 42 -8.54 2.53 10.84
N PRO A 43 -8.41 3.86 10.64
CA PRO A 43 -8.14 4.43 9.32
C PRO A 43 -6.72 4.13 8.80
N ASP A 44 -5.80 3.72 9.67
CA ASP A 44 -4.38 3.52 9.33
C ASP A 44 -4.01 2.04 9.15
N PHE A 45 -4.99 1.12 9.28
CA PHE A 45 -4.77 -0.34 9.25
C PHE A 45 -3.85 -0.82 8.11
N VAL A 46 -4.14 -0.43 6.87
CA VAL A 46 -3.35 -0.89 5.71
C VAL A 46 -1.92 -0.35 5.79
N VAL A 47 -1.74 0.90 6.22
CA VAL A 47 -0.42 1.52 6.37
C VAL A 47 0.39 0.81 7.45
N GLU A 48 -0.22 0.49 8.59
CA GLU A 48 0.44 -0.26 9.66
C GLU A 48 0.89 -1.65 9.18
N VAL A 49 0.00 -2.41 8.52
CA VAL A 49 0.32 -3.75 8.01
C VAL A 49 1.45 -3.71 6.98
N VAL A 50 1.39 -2.79 6.03
CA VAL A 50 2.42 -2.64 4.99
C VAL A 50 3.75 -2.18 5.59
N SER A 51 3.73 -1.31 6.60
CA SER A 51 4.97 -0.87 7.28
C SER A 51 5.64 -2.04 8.00
N LEU A 52 4.88 -2.84 8.75
CA LEU A 52 5.39 -4.05 9.40
C LEU A 52 5.96 -5.05 8.39
N PHE A 53 5.28 -5.25 7.25
CA PHE A 53 5.78 -6.11 6.18
C PHE A 53 7.15 -5.65 5.67
N PHE A 54 7.35 -4.35 5.46
CA PHE A 54 8.64 -3.82 5.00
C PHE A 54 9.74 -3.94 6.05
N GLU A 55 9.45 -3.64 7.31
CA GLU A 55 10.40 -3.80 8.41
C GLU A 55 10.87 -5.26 8.56
N ASP A 56 9.92 -6.20 8.54
CA ASP A 56 10.24 -7.63 8.62
C ASP A 56 10.97 -8.13 7.37
N SER A 57 10.58 -7.67 6.18
CA SER A 57 11.25 -8.04 4.93
C SER A 57 12.69 -7.54 4.89
N ASP A 58 12.96 -6.30 5.30
CA ASP A 58 14.33 -5.77 5.37
C ASP A 58 15.19 -6.57 6.34
N ARG A 59 14.66 -6.90 7.52
CA ARG A 59 15.33 -7.76 8.48
C ARG A 59 15.64 -9.14 7.89
N LEU A 60 14.67 -9.78 7.24
CA LEU A 60 14.83 -11.10 6.62
C LEU A 60 15.87 -11.07 5.50
N LEU A 61 15.85 -10.06 4.64
CA LEU A 61 16.83 -9.88 3.56
C LEU A 61 18.24 -9.70 4.11
N ASN A 62 18.40 -8.91 5.18
CA ASN A 62 19.69 -8.71 5.85
C ASN A 62 20.22 -10.00 6.47
N GLU A 63 19.37 -10.83 7.07
CA GLU A 63 19.78 -12.14 7.61
C GLU A 63 20.15 -13.14 6.50
N LEU A 64 19.40 -13.17 5.38
CA LEU A 64 19.75 -13.99 4.22
C LEU A 64 21.09 -13.57 3.61
N ALA A 65 21.34 -12.26 3.49
CA ALA A 65 22.60 -11.73 2.97
C ALA A 65 23.81 -12.08 3.84
N LYS A 66 23.64 -12.21 5.17
CA LYS A 66 24.70 -12.66 6.08
C LYS A 66 24.97 -14.16 6.00
N ALA A 67 23.97 -14.94 5.60
CA ALA A 67 24.04 -16.40 5.55
C ALA A 67 24.63 -16.94 4.23
N LEU A 68 24.67 -16.12 3.18
CA LEU A 68 25.25 -16.40 1.86
C LEU A 68 26.73 -15.97 1.78
#